data_AF-A0A382BPU2-F1
#
_entry.id   AF-A0A382BPU2-F1
#
_cell.length_a   1.000
_cell.length_b   1.000
_cell.length_c   1.000
_cell.angle_alpha   90.00
_cell.angle_beta   90.00
_cell.angle_gamma   90.00
#
_symmetry.space_group_name_H-M   'P 1'
#
loop_
_entity.id
_entity.type
_entity.pdbx_description
1 polymer ?
#
loop_
_entity_poly.entity_id
_entity_poly.type
_entity_poly.pdbx_seq_one_letter_code
_entity_poly.pdbx_strand_id
1 'polypeptide(L)' 'MDDMLDATLDVTFYGVRGSTPCPSDANARYGGNTSCVVVDVPGGDPILLDLGTGLRFYGVDEPC' A
#
# COMPACT_ATOMS: atom_id res chain seq x y z
N MET A 1 26.58 11.84 -12.99
CA MET A 1 26.47 12.54 -11.70
C MET A 1 25.08 13.19 -11.53
N ASP A 2 24.07 12.74 -12.30
CA ASP A 2 22.68 13.19 -12.25
C ASP A 2 21.71 12.11 -11.73
N ASP A 3 22.21 10.90 -11.43
CA ASP A 3 21.41 9.71 -11.11
C ASP A 3 21.17 9.52 -9.59
N MET A 4 21.67 10.45 -8.77
CA MET A 4 21.60 10.38 -7.29
C MET A 4 20.65 11.41 -6.67
N LEU A 5 20.02 12.26 -7.46
CA LEU A 5 19.23 13.41 -6.97
C LEU A 5 17.71 13.23 -7.09
N ASP A 6 17.22 12.09 -7.59
CA ASP A 6 15.78 11.83 -7.69
C ASP A 6 15.41 10.39 -7.28
N ALA A 7 15.96 9.90 -6.17
CA ALA A 7 15.49 8.64 -5.59
C ALA A 7 14.11 8.87 -4.95
N THR A 8 13.07 8.82 -5.76
CA THR A 8 11.68 8.85 -5.32
C THR A 8 11.30 7.49 -4.75
N LEU A 9 10.64 7.50 -3.59
CA LEU A 9 10.02 6.32 -3.01
C LEU A 9 8.56 6.31 -3.44
N ASP A 10 8.14 5.24 -4.11
CA ASP A 10 6.72 5.05 -4.40
C ASP A 10 6.09 4.25 -3.25
N VAL A 11 4.98 4.78 -2.72
CA VAL A 11 4.26 4.16 -1.61
C VAL A 11 2.84 3.85 -2.07
N THR A 12 2.50 2.56 -2.11
CA THR A 12 1.16 2.10 -2.45
C THR A 12 0.46 1.52 -1.22
N PHE A 13 -0.74 2.03 -0.95
CA PHE A 13 -1.60 1.52 0.11
C PHE A 13 -2.61 0.51 -0.44
N TYR A 14 -2.32 -0.77 -0.29
CA TYR A 14 -3.24 -1.85 -0.64
C TYR A 14 -4.32 -2.08 0.43
N GLY A 15 -4.10 -1.58 1.64
CA GLY A 15 -5.07 -1.57 2.73
C GLY A 15 -4.73 -0.50 3.76
N VAL A 16 -5.71 0.26 4.22
CA VAL A 16 -5.53 1.36 5.20
C VAL A 16 -6.43 1.24 6.44
N ARG A 17 -7.25 0.19 6.48
CA ARG A 17 -8.28 0.01 7.49
C ARG A 17 -7.73 -0.85 8.64
N GLY A 18 -8.13 -0.60 9.90
CA GLY A 18 -7.64 -1.37 11.07
C GLY A 18 -8.19 -2.81 11.11
N SER A 19 -8.10 -3.52 12.25
CA SER A 19 -8.65 -4.89 12.40
C SER A 19 -10.12 -4.94 12.85
N THR A 20 -10.60 -3.94 13.59
CA THR A 20 -12.02 -3.69 13.94
C THR A 20 -12.60 -2.47 13.21
N PRO A 21 -13.50 -2.54 12.19
CA PRO A 21 -13.81 -1.38 11.34
C PRO A 21 -14.88 -0.62 12.07
N CYS A 22 -14.96 0.65 11.80
CA CYS A 22 -16.14 1.44 12.11
C CYS A 22 -16.91 1.65 10.81
N PRO A 23 -17.91 0.78 10.48
CA PRO A 23 -18.67 0.88 9.24
C PRO A 23 -19.65 2.06 9.36
N SER A 24 -19.18 3.23 9.00
CA SER A 24 -19.99 4.45 8.94
C SER A 24 -19.68 5.19 7.66
N ASP A 25 -20.64 5.98 7.18
CA ASP A 25 -20.50 6.76 5.95
C ASP A 25 -19.28 7.69 5.99
N ALA A 26 -18.92 8.18 7.18
CA ALA A 26 -17.74 9.01 7.40
C ALA A 26 -16.42 8.31 7.02
N ASN A 27 -16.37 6.97 7.05
CA ASN A 27 -15.18 6.18 6.77
C ASN A 27 -15.25 5.41 5.44
N ALA A 28 -16.32 5.56 4.66
CA ALA A 28 -16.54 4.79 3.45
C ALA A 28 -15.45 5.01 2.38
N ARG A 29 -14.82 6.19 2.37
CA ARG A 29 -13.77 6.55 1.40
C ARG A 29 -12.45 5.79 1.57
N TYR A 30 -12.19 5.19 2.73
CA TYR A 30 -10.89 4.61 3.06
C TYR A 30 -10.80 3.11 2.75
N GLY A 31 -11.78 2.53 2.05
CA GLY A 31 -11.76 1.14 1.61
C GLY A 31 -11.98 0.10 2.74
N GLY A 32 -11.92 -1.18 2.37
CA GLY A 32 -12.27 -2.29 3.25
C GLY A 32 -11.10 -3.18 3.72
N ASN A 33 -9.94 -3.10 3.07
CA ASN A 33 -8.83 -4.00 3.34
C ASN A 33 -7.99 -3.57 4.55
N THR A 34 -7.63 -4.54 5.39
CA THR A 34 -6.74 -4.28 6.53
C THR A 34 -5.33 -3.93 6.06
N SER A 35 -4.58 -3.23 6.91
CA SER A 35 -3.28 -2.63 6.64
C SER A 35 -2.35 -3.48 5.78
N CYS A 36 -1.91 -2.89 4.66
CA CYS A 36 -0.89 -3.43 3.77
C CYS A 36 -0.33 -2.27 2.95
N VAL A 37 0.95 -2.00 3.09
CA VAL A 37 1.65 -0.91 2.38
C VAL A 37 2.88 -1.47 1.69
N VAL A 38 3.07 -1.09 0.44
CA VAL A 38 4.26 -1.43 -0.33
C VAL A 38 5.07 -0.16 -0.54
N VAL A 39 6.37 -0.27 -0.30
CA VAL A 39 7.35 0.78 -0.58
C VAL A 39 8.30 0.25 -1.63
N ASP A 40 8.23 0.86 -2.81
CA ASP A 40 9.12 0.58 -3.92
C ASP A 40 10.33 1.51 -3.86
N VAL A 41 11.52 0.91 -3.91
CA VAL A 41 12.81 1.60 -3.85
C VAL A 41 13.52 1.38 -5.19
N PRO A 42 14.01 2.44 -5.86
CA PRO A 42 14.75 2.29 -7.10
C PRO A 42 15.92 1.31 -6.96
N GLY A 43 15.94 0.27 -7.79
CA GLY A 43 17.01 -0.73 -7.81
C GLY A 43 17.03 -1.70 -6.62
N GLY A 44 15.98 -1.72 -5.79
CA GLY A 44 15.86 -2.64 -4.66
C GLY A 44 14.59 -3.50 -4.71
N ASP A 45 14.54 -4.52 -3.85
CA ASP A 45 13.33 -5.28 -3.63
C ASP A 45 12.28 -4.43 -2.87
N PRO A 46 10.98 -4.62 -3.17
CA PRO A 46 9.91 -3.91 -2.49
C PRO A 46 9.82 -4.30 -1.02
N ILE A 47 9.55 -3.33 -0.16
CA ILE A 47 9.32 -3.54 1.27
C ILE A 47 7.82 -3.56 1.54
N LEU A 48 7.33 -4.66 2.10
CA LEU A 48 5.94 -4.79 2.53
C LEU A 48 5.83 -4.51 4.03
N LEU A 49 4.99 -3.54 4.38
CA LEU A 49 4.63 -3.22 5.74
C LEU A 49 3.24 -3.79 6.03
N ASP A 50 3.22 -4.74 6.97
CA ASP A 50 2.06 -5.54 7.33
C ASP A 50 1.56 -6.46 6.20
N LEU A 51 0.88 -7.54 6.57
CA LEU A 51 0.35 -8.56 5.67
C LEU A 51 -1.15 -8.73 5.90
N GLY A 52 -1.85 -7.61 6.12
CA GLY A 52 -3.29 -7.56 6.22
C GLY A 52 -3.99 -7.94 4.92
N THR A 53 -5.31 -7.79 4.88
CA THR A 53 -6.11 -8.32 3.77
C THR A 53 -5.84 -7.65 2.44
N GLY A 54 -5.21 -6.46 2.46
CA GLY A 54 -4.73 -5.76 1.26
C GLY A 54 -3.66 -6.52 0.49
N LEU A 55 -2.88 -7.38 1.13
CA LEU A 55 -1.81 -8.16 0.48
C LEU A 55 -2.33 -9.00 -0.70
N ARG A 56 -3.61 -9.42 -0.66
CA ARG A 56 -4.24 -10.22 -1.72
C ARG A 56 -4.19 -9.55 -3.10
N PHE A 57 -4.02 -8.23 -3.13
CA PHE A 57 -3.98 -7.43 -4.35
C PHE A 57 -2.55 -7.05 -4.77
N TYR A 58 -1.55 -7.35 -3.94
CA TYR A 58 -0.16 -7.13 -4.31
C TYR A 58 0.30 -8.20 -5.32
N GLY A 59 0.86 -7.77 -6.45
CA GLY A 59 1.41 -8.66 -7.48
C GLY A 59 0.39 -9.29 -8.43
N VAL A 60 -0.90 -8.94 -8.32
CA VAL A 60 -1.90 -9.23 -9.35
C VAL A 60 -1.95 -8.07 -10.35
N ASP A 61 -1.89 -8.39 -11.65
CA ASP A 61 -1.95 -7.43 -12.75
C ASP A 61 -3.23 -6.57 -12.66
N GLU A 62 -3.04 -5.30 -12.30
CA GLU A 62 -3.94 -4.13 -12.37
C GLU A 62 -4.96 -3.90 -11.21
N PRO A 63 -5.22 -2.61 -10.90
CA PRO A 63 -5.79 -2.17 -9.63
C PRO A 63 -7.32 -2.25 -9.57
N CYS A 64 -7.86 -2.31 -8.36
CA CYS A 64 -9.28 -1.99 -8.07
C CYS A 64 -9.62 -0.55 -8.47
#